data_AF-A0A529KXL3-F1
#
_entry.id   AF-A0A529KXL3-F1
#
_cell.length_a   1.000
_cell.length_b   1.000
_cell.length_c   1.000
_cell.angle_alpha   90.00
_cell.angle_beta   90.00
_cell.angle_gamma   90.00
#
_symmetry.space_group_name_H-M   'P 1'
#
loop_
_entity.id
_entity.type
_entity.pdbx_description
1 polymer ?
#
loop_
_entity_poly.entity_id
_entity_poly.type
_entity_poly.pdbx_seq_one_letter_code
_entity_poly.pdbx_strand_id
1 'polypeptide(L)' 'SFQSRYLEYYAGAVAQYRRRRKDTETMARVLSSAVEGVIHNAARRNMLDAPELQKQLGELICAYLSGQGARA' A
#
# COMPACT_ATOMS: atom_id res chain seq x y z
N SER A 1 -10.65 -15.28 5.03
CA SER A 1 -9.66 -15.79 4.06
C SER A 1 -8.32 -15.08 4.26
N PHE A 2 -7.26 -15.46 3.55
CA PHE A 2 -5.99 -14.73 3.56
C PHE A 2 -6.18 -13.24 3.18
N GLN A 3 -6.97 -13.00 2.13
CA GLN A 3 -7.23 -11.66 1.60
C GLN A 3 -7.93 -10.74 2.62
N SER A 4 -8.89 -11.25 3.41
CA SER A 4 -9.55 -10.47 4.46
C SER A 4 -8.59 -10.05 5.57
N ARG A 5 -7.76 -10.99 6.07
CA ARG A 5 -6.74 -10.68 7.09
C ARG A 5 -5.65 -9.75 6.56
N TYR A 6 -5.31 -9.89 5.28
CA TYR A 6 -4.35 -9.01 4.63
C TYR A 6 -4.89 -7.58 4.55
N LEU A 7 -6.15 -7.40 4.16
CA LEU A 7 -6.82 -6.10 4.12
C LEU A 7 -6.95 -5.46 5.52
N GLU A 8 -7.16 -6.25 6.58
CA GLU A 8 -7.18 -5.77 7.96
C GLU A 8 -5.85 -5.10 8.38
N TYR A 9 -4.70 -5.63 7.96
CA TYR A 9 -3.41 -5.00 8.21
C TYR A 9 -3.29 -3.63 7.51
N TYR A 10 -3.75 -3.53 6.27
CA TYR A 10 -3.78 -2.24 5.56
C TYR A 10 -4.74 -1.25 6.22
N ALA A 11 -5.92 -1.72 6.66
CA ALA A 11 -6.87 -0.88 7.38
C ALA A 11 -6.29 -0.34 8.68
N GLY A 12 -5.57 -1.18 9.45
CA GLY A 12 -4.85 -0.76 10.65
C GLY A 12 -3.77 0.29 10.36
N ALA A 13 -2.96 0.07 9.33
CA ALA A 13 -1.94 1.04 8.91
C ALA A 13 -2.57 2.38 8.50
N VAL A 14 -3.60 2.38 7.65
CA VAL A 14 -4.27 3.61 7.21
C VAL A 14 -4.93 4.33 8.41
N ALA A 15 -5.58 3.60 9.32
CA ALA A 15 -6.20 4.19 10.50
C ALA A 15 -5.17 4.87 11.43
N GLN A 16 -3.95 4.33 11.52
CA GLN A 16 -2.88 4.92 12.31
C GLN A 16 -2.34 6.22 11.70
N TYR A 17 -2.19 6.29 10.38
CA TYR A 17 -1.54 7.43 9.70
C TYR A 17 -2.52 8.49 9.17
N ARG A 18 -3.82 8.20 9.06
CA ARG A 18 -4.84 9.15 8.58
C ARG A 18 -5.88 9.47 9.65
N ARG A 19 -5.90 10.73 10.10
CA ARG A 19 -6.83 11.25 11.12
C ARG A 19 -8.30 11.38 10.65
N ARG A 20 -8.62 11.27 9.35
CA ARG A 20 -10.00 11.34 8.83
C ARG A 20 -10.54 9.94 8.53
N ARG A 21 -11.50 9.50 9.36
CA ARG A 21 -12.08 8.14 9.33
C ARG A 21 -12.93 7.78 8.11
N LYS A 22 -13.40 8.75 7.31
CA LYS A 22 -14.37 8.48 6.24
C LYS A 22 -13.77 7.74 5.04
N ASP A 23 -12.47 7.91 4.76
CA ASP A 23 -11.85 7.36 3.55
C ASP A 23 -10.93 6.16 3.84
N THR A 24 -10.81 5.76 5.11
CA THR A 24 -9.85 4.73 5.57
C THR A 24 -10.03 3.39 4.86
N GLU A 25 -11.27 2.95 4.65
CA GLU A 25 -11.56 1.68 3.98
C GLU A 25 -11.19 1.71 2.49
N THR A 26 -11.60 2.75 1.77
CA THR A 26 -11.25 2.95 0.36
C THR A 26 -9.74 3.05 0.19
N MET A 27 -9.07 3.79 1.07
CA MET A 27 -7.61 3.89 1.08
C MET A 27 -6.93 2.55 1.33
N ALA A 28 -7.43 1.73 2.26
CA ALA A 28 -6.88 0.41 2.53
C ALA A 28 -7.04 -0.52 1.32
N ARG A 29 -8.19 -0.47 0.63
CA ARG A 29 -8.42 -1.21 -0.61
C ARG A 29 -7.47 -0.78 -1.73
N VAL A 30 -7.34 0.53 -1.98
CA VAL A 30 -6.43 1.06 -2.99
C VAL A 30 -4.98 0.69 -2.69
N LEU A 31 -4.53 0.84 -1.45
CA LEU A 31 -3.17 0.50 -1.04
C LEU A 31 -2.90 -1.01 -1.19
N SER A 32 -3.84 -1.86 -0.75
CA SER A 32 -3.74 -3.31 -0.93
C SER A 32 -3.63 -3.68 -2.41
N SER A 33 -4.48 -3.13 -3.28
CA SER A 33 -4.45 -3.42 -4.71
C SER A 33 -3.17 -2.93 -5.39
N ALA A 34 -2.65 -1.77 -5.01
CA ALA A 34 -1.40 -1.24 -5.55
C ALA A 34 -0.20 -2.14 -5.18
N VAL A 35 -0.10 -2.53 -3.91
CA VAL A 35 0.99 -3.42 -3.45
C VAL A 35 0.90 -4.79 -4.11
N GLU A 36 -0.30 -5.38 -4.18
CA GLU A 36 -0.53 -6.65 -4.85
C GLU A 36 -0.12 -6.59 -6.33
N GLY A 37 -0.52 -5.54 -7.06
CA GLY A 37 -0.17 -5.37 -8.47
C GLY A 37 1.35 -5.23 -8.72
N VAL A 38 2.05 -4.48 -7.86
CA VAL A 38 3.51 -4.31 -7.95
C VAL A 38 4.21 -5.64 -7.67
N ILE A 39 3.86 -6.32 -6.58
CA ILE A 39 4.46 -7.61 -6.21
C ILE A 39 4.20 -8.66 -7.30
N HIS A 40 2.97 -8.74 -7.83
CA HIS A 40 2.62 -9.67 -8.89
C HIS A 40 3.45 -9.42 -10.16
N ASN A 41 3.62 -8.16 -10.57
CA ASN A 41 4.41 -7.81 -11.74
C ASN A 41 5.91 -8.09 -11.52
N ALA A 42 6.44 -7.76 -10.33
CA ALA A 42 7.82 -8.04 -9.96
C ALA A 42 8.12 -9.54 -9.95
N ALA A 43 7.22 -10.35 -9.40
CA ALA A 43 7.32 -11.81 -9.41
C ALA A 43 7.39 -12.35 -10.84
N ARG A 44 6.48 -11.88 -11.71
CA ARG A 44 6.43 -12.29 -13.13
C ARG A 44 7.70 -11.95 -13.91
N ARG A 45 8.48 -10.97 -13.44
CA ARG A 45 9.73 -10.52 -14.08
C ARG A 45 11.00 -10.96 -13.35
N ASN A 46 10.90 -11.78 -12.29
CA ASN A 46 12.02 -12.14 -11.41
C ASN A 46 12.74 -10.91 -10.80
N MET A 47 11.97 -9.89 -10.43
CA MET A 47 12.48 -8.63 -9.87
C MET A 47 12.11 -8.41 -8.40
N LEU A 48 11.64 -9.44 -7.69
CA LEU A 48 11.27 -9.30 -6.27
C LEU A 48 12.46 -8.91 -5.39
N ASP A 49 13.64 -9.41 -5.72
CA ASP A 49 14.87 -9.16 -4.98
C ASP A 49 15.60 -7.88 -5.43
N ALA A 50 15.03 -7.12 -6.38
CA ALA A 50 15.61 -5.87 -6.85
C ALA A 50 15.51 -4.79 -5.75
N PRO A 51 16.63 -4.35 -5.14
CA PRO A 51 16.60 -3.43 -4.00
C PRO A 51 15.92 -2.10 -4.33
N GLU A 52 16.10 -1.61 -5.56
CA GLU A 52 15.49 -0.38 -6.04
C GLU A 52 13.97 -0.49 -6.11
N LEU A 53 13.44 -1.64 -6.51
CA LEU A 53 11.99 -1.89 -6.56
C LEU A 53 11.40 -1.89 -5.15
N GLN A 54 12.05 -2.59 -4.21
CA GLN A 54 11.63 -2.64 -2.82
C GLN A 54 11.64 -1.24 -2.18
N LYS A 55 12.70 -0.46 -2.44
CA LYS A 55 12.82 0.93 -1.98
C LYS A 55 11.68 1.80 -2.52
N GLN A 56 11.46 1.78 -3.84
CA GLN A 56 10.41 2.58 -4.47
C GLN A 56 9.00 2.19 -3.99
N LEU A 57 8.74 0.90 -3.77
CA LEU A 57 7.47 0.45 -3.21
C LEU A 57 7.28 0.96 -1.77
N GLY A 58 8.33 0.93 -0.94
CA GLY A 58 8.30 1.49 0.40
C GLY A 58 8.01 3.00 0.41
N GLU A 59 8.67 3.76 -0.47
CA GLU A 59 8.45 5.20 -0.63
C GLU A 59 7.00 5.51 -1.05
N LEU A 60 6.44 4.74 -2.00
CA LEU A 60 5.05 4.88 -2.42
C LEU A 60 4.07 4.66 -1.26
N ILE A 61 4.26 3.60 -0.47
CA ILE A 61 3.42 3.29 0.70
C ILE A 61 3.49 4.44 1.71
N CYS A 62 4.69 4.91 2.05
CA CYS A 62 4.91 6.01 2.99
C CYS A 62 4.27 7.33 2.49
N ALA A 63 4.41 7.66 1.20
CA ALA A 63 3.81 8.86 0.62
C ALA A 63 2.28 8.81 0.64
N TYR A 64 1.70 7.65 0.32
CA TYR A 64 0.25 7.44 0.32
C TYR A 64 -0.35 7.55 1.73
N LEU A 65 0.30 6.94 2.72
CA LEU A 65 -0.11 6.98 4.13
C LEU A 65 0.05 8.36 4.75
N SER A 66 1.15 9.06 4.47
CA SER A 66 1.43 10.40 5.02
C SER A 66 0.55 11.51 4.42
N GLY A 67 -0.17 11.23 3.32
CA GLY A 67 -1.08 12.19 2.70
C GLY A 67 -0.43 13.33 1.95
N GLN A 68 0.84 13.17 1.60
CA GLN A 68 1.56 14.11 0.76
C GLN A 68 0.99 14.17 -0.66
N GLY A 69 0.34 13.10 -1.14
CA GLY A 69 -0.37 13.08 -2.42
C GLY A 69 -1.69 13.88 -2.48
N ALA A 70 -2.15 14.46 -1.36
CA ALA A 70 -3.36 15.30 -1.31
C ALA A 70 -3.05 16.81 -1.34
N ARG A 71 -1.80 17.20 -1.60
CA ARG A 71 -1.40 18.58 -1.91
C ARG A 71 -1.06 18.68 -3.40
N ALA A 72 -2.11 18.75 -4.22
CA ALA A 72 -2.08 19.28 -5.59
C ALA A 72 -3.40 19.99 -5.83
#